data_AF-A0A1V4R026-F1
#
_entry.id   AF-A0A1V4R026-F1
#
_cell.length_a   1.000
_cell.length_b   1.000
_cell.length_c   1.000
_cell.angle_alpha   90.00
_cell.angle_beta   90.00
_cell.angle_gamma   90.00
#
_symmetry.space_group_name_H-M   'P 1'
#
loop_
_entity.id
_entity.type
_entity.pdbx_description
1 polymer ?
#
loop_
_entity_poly.entity_id
_entity_poly.type
_entity_poly.pdbx_seq_one_letter_code
_entity_poly.pdbx_strand_id
1 'polypeptide(L)' 'MIAWRLFVNPVEMGADHIWLVLPLCAVLAIVYKTIRVERLRQLPLAVLVLWAYMLGGILALAVGFYVLLEYAA' A
#
# COMPACT_ATOMS: atom_id res chain seq x y z
N MET A 1 -6.47 19.83 -15.09
CA MET A 1 -6.89 20.21 -13.72
C MET A 1 -7.90 19.18 -13.20
N ILE A 2 -7.45 18.03 -12.69
CA ILE A 2 -8.35 16.95 -12.20
C ILE A 2 -7.97 16.51 -10.77
N ALA A 3 -6.73 16.77 -10.32
CA ALA A 3 -6.19 16.27 -9.06
C ALA A 3 -7.01 16.66 -7.81
N TRP A 4 -7.57 17.87 -7.74
CA TRP A 4 -8.36 18.32 -6.58
C TRP A 4 -9.65 17.51 -6.37
N ARG A 5 -10.28 17.00 -7.44
CA ARG A 5 -11.53 16.23 -7.34
C ARG A 5 -11.36 14.93 -6.57
N LEU A 6 -10.16 14.33 -6.60
CA LEU A 6 -9.87 13.09 -5.88
C LEU A 6 -10.00 13.25 -4.36
N PHE A 7 -9.78 14.47 -3.85
CA PHE A 7 -9.84 14.79 -2.43
C PHE A 7 -11.23 15.27 -1.99
N VAL A 8 -12.01 15.86 -2.90
CA VAL A 8 -13.37 16.38 -2.60
C VAL A 8 -14.46 15.33 -2.84
N ASN A 9 -14.27 14.43 -3.81
CA ASN A 9 -15.14 13.29 -4.07
C ASN A 9 -14.27 12.02 -4.11
N PRO A 10 -13.94 11.45 -2.94
CA PRO A 10 -13.15 10.24 -2.89
C PRO A 10 -13.90 9.11 -3.61
N VAL A 11 -13.17 8.33 -4.41
CA VAL A 11 -13.69 7.07 -4.92
C VAL A 11 -13.75 6.10 -3.74
N GLU A 12 -14.96 5.69 -3.37
CA GLU A 12 -15.13 4.70 -2.32
C GLU A 12 -14.70 3.32 -2.82
N MET A 13 -13.77 2.71 -2.09
CA MET A 13 -13.26 1.39 -2.38
C MET A 13 -13.91 0.41 -1.40
N GLY A 14 -14.77 -0.47 -1.91
CA GLY A 14 -15.45 -1.47 -1.08
C GLY A 14 -14.45 -2.46 -0.44
N ALA A 15 -14.80 -3.02 0.71
CA ALA A 15 -13.94 -3.93 1.48
C ALA A 15 -13.40 -5.11 0.65
N ASP A 16 -14.14 -5.56 -0.36
CA ASP A 16 -13.75 -6.67 -1.26
C ASP A 16 -12.49 -6.36 -2.09
N HIS A 17 -12.17 -5.07 -2.29
CA HIS A 17 -11.03 -4.65 -3.10
C HIS A 17 -9.68 -4.82 -2.36
N ILE A 18 -9.69 -4.96 -1.03
CA ILE A 18 -8.47 -5.27 -0.25
C ILE A 18 -7.84 -6.59 -0.69
N TRP A 19 -8.68 -7.53 -1.14
CA TRP A 19 -8.22 -8.81 -1.67
C TRP A 19 -7.39 -8.68 -2.95
N LEU A 20 -7.53 -7.56 -3.66
CA LEU A 20 -6.72 -7.23 -4.84
C LEU A 20 -5.42 -6.52 -4.46
N VAL A 21 -5.45 -5.68 -3.43
CA VAL A 21 -4.28 -4.90 -2.98
C VAL A 21 -3.21 -5.79 -2.37
N LEU A 22 -3.60 -6.74 -1.51
CA LEU A 22 -2.69 -7.68 -0.85
C LEU A 22 -1.78 -8.45 -1.83
N PRO A 23 -2.29 -9.15 -2.86
CA PRO A 23 -1.46 -9.87 -3.82
C PRO A 23 -0.65 -8.93 -4.72
N LEU A 24 -1.17 -7.76 -5.08
CA LEU A 24 -0.41 -6.78 -5.86
C LEU A 24 0.82 -6.29 -5.10
N CYS A 25 0.66 -5.93 -3.83
CA CYS A 25 1.78 -5.57 -2.96
C CYS A 25 2.76 -6.74 -2.79
N ALA A 26 2.27 -7.98 -2.73
CA ALA A 26 3.12 -9.16 -2.59
C ALA A 26 4.00 -9.37 -3.82
N VAL A 27 3.43 -9.27 -5.03
CA VAL A 27 4.19 -9.35 -6.29
C VAL A 27 5.26 -8.27 -6.35
N LEU A 28 4.92 -7.03 -5.98
CA LEU A 28 5.86 -5.92 -5.94
C LEU A 28 6.99 -6.17 -4.93
N ALA A 29 6.67 -6.70 -3.74
CA ALA A 29 7.65 -7.05 -2.73
C ALA A 29 8.62 -8.14 -3.23
N ILE A 30 8.09 -9.17 -3.90
CA ILE A 30 8.87 -10.26 -4.48
C ILE A 30 9.82 -9.69 -5.54
N VAL A 31 9.29 -9.02 -6.57
CA VAL A 31 10.09 -8.52 -7.71
C VAL A 31 11.14 -7.51 -7.26
N TYR A 32 10.80 -6.62 -6.33
CA TYR A 32 11.74 -5.62 -5.84
C TYR A 32 12.88 -6.27 -5.05
N LYS A 33 12.55 -7.25 -4.17
CA LYS A 33 13.52 -7.82 -3.24
C LYS A 33 14.35 -8.92 -3.90
N THR A 34 13.86 -9.59 -4.92
CA THR A 34 14.63 -10.58 -5.71
C THR A 34 15.83 -9.97 -6.43
N ILE A 35 15.73 -8.71 -6.88
CA ILE A 35 16.84 -8.03 -7.58
C ILE A 35 17.87 -7.44 -6.58
N ARG A 36 17.47 -7.23 -5.32
CA ARG A 36 18.23 -6.47 -4.32
C ARG A 36 18.91 -7.31 -3.23
N VAL A 37 18.66 -8.63 -3.17
CA VAL A 37 19.14 -9.49 -2.07
C VAL A 37 20.46 -10.18 -2.42
N GLU A 38 21.46 -10.05 -1.53
CA GLU A 38 22.76 -10.72 -1.68
C GLU A 38 22.72 -12.22 -1.33
N ARG A 39 21.83 -12.62 -0.41
CA ARG A 39 21.72 -14.01 0.07
C ARG A 39 20.30 -14.55 -0.10
N LEU A 40 20.13 -15.49 -1.03
CA LEU A 40 18.85 -16.14 -1.35
C LEU A 40 18.10 -16.71 -0.12
N ARG A 41 18.82 -17.17 0.91
CA ARG A 41 18.21 -17.74 2.11
C ARG A 41 17.44 -16.72 2.96
N GLN A 42 17.72 -15.42 2.81
CA GLN A 42 17.02 -14.34 3.50
C GLN A 42 15.84 -13.78 2.70
N LEU A 43 15.71 -14.20 1.44
CA LEU A 43 14.70 -13.71 0.52
C LEU A 43 13.26 -13.79 1.05
N PRO A 44 12.76 -14.93 1.58
CA PRO A 44 11.36 -15.01 2.00
C PRO A 44 11.03 -14.04 3.14
N LEU A 45 11.94 -13.92 4.12
CA LEU A 45 11.74 -13.02 5.25
C LEU A 45 11.86 -11.55 4.83
N ALA A 46 12.81 -11.25 3.93
CA ALA A 46 13.01 -9.91 3.39
C ALA A 46 11.83 -9.44 2.53
N VAL A 47 11.21 -10.34 1.77
CA VAL A 47 9.97 -10.09 1.01
C VAL A 47 8.81 -9.81 1.97
N LEU A 48 8.65 -10.63 3.01
CA LEU A 48 7.57 -10.47 4.00
C LEU A 48 7.67 -9.14 4.76
N VAL A 49 8.89 -8.74 5.14
CA VAL A 49 9.16 -7.43 5.76
C VAL A 49 8.80 -6.28 4.81
N LEU A 50 9.21 -6.37 3.54
CA LEU A 50 8.91 -5.33 2.56
C LEU A 50 7.42 -5.22 2.26
N TRP A 51 6.73 -6.36 2.19
CA TRP A 51 5.29 -6.43 2.02
C TRP A 51 4.56 -5.77 3.18
N ALA A 52 4.91 -6.12 4.42
CA ALA A 52 4.35 -5.52 5.62
C ALA A 52 4.64 -4.00 5.69
N TYR A 53 5.84 -3.57 5.29
CA TYR A 53 6.19 -2.15 5.23
C TYR A 53 5.31 -1.37 4.25
N MET A 54 5.07 -1.90 3.05
CA MET A 54 4.18 -1.28 2.07
C MET A 54 2.73 -1.20 2.57
N LEU A 55 2.22 -2.29 3.16
CA LEU A 55 0.88 -2.28 3.75
C LEU A 55 0.76 -1.26 4.88
N GLY A 56 1.77 -1.18 5.74
CA GLY A 56 1.84 -0.17 6.80
C GLY A 56 1.83 1.26 6.24
N GLY A 57 2.57 1.53 5.16
CA GLY A 57 2.57 2.82 4.49
C GLY A 57 1.22 3.18 3.90
N ILE A 58 0.54 2.24 3.25
CA ILE A 58 -0.81 2.44 2.70
C ILE A 58 -1.82 2.71 3.84
N LEU A 59 -1.75 1.94 4.93
CA LEU A 59 -2.59 2.14 6.12
C LEU A 59 -2.37 3.51 6.75
N ALA A 60 -1.11 3.92 6.92
CA ALA A 60 -0.78 5.23 7.49
C ALA A 60 -1.32 6.37 6.61
N LEU A 61 -1.21 6.25 5.28
CA LEU A 61 -1.80 7.20 4.35
C LEU A 61 -3.33 7.20 4.42
N ALA A 62 -3.96 6.04 4.49
CA ALA A 62 -5.42 5.93 4.59
C ALA A 62 -5.96 6.61 5.85
N VAL A 63 -5.34 6.37 7.01
CA VAL A 63 -5.67 7.04 8.26
C VAL A 63 -5.42 8.54 8.16
N GLY A 64 -4.28 8.95 7.60
CA GLY A 64 -3.95 10.36 7.41
C GLY A 64 -4.98 11.09 6.55
N PHE A 65 -5.43 10.48 5.45
CA PHE A 65 -6.48 11.04 4.59
C PHE A 65 -7.84 11.04 5.26
N TYR A 66 -8.20 10.00 6.00
CA TYR A 66 -9.46 9.95 6.74
C TYR A 66 -9.55 11.11 7.74
N VAL A 67 -8.51 11.28 8.55
CA VAL A 67 -8.39 12.40 9.50
C VAL A 67 -8.46 13.73 8.75
N LEU A 68 -7.67 13.91 7.69
CA LEU A 68 -7.70 15.15 6.90
C LEU A 68 -9.11 15.48 6.39
N LEU A 69 -9.85 14.49 5.91
CA LEU A 69 -11.22 14.67 5.42
C LEU A 69 -12.18 15.07 6.54
N GLU A 70 -12.06 14.45 7.71
CA GLU A 70 -12.91 14.73 8.88
C GLU A 70 -12.71 16.14 9.44
N TYR A 71 -11.49 16.69 9.41
CA TYR A 71 -11.19 18.03 9.91
C TYR A 71 -11.33 19.14 8.85
N ALA A 72 -11.28 18.82 7.55
CA ALA A 72 -11.34 19.80 6.47
C ALA A 72 -12.72 19.93 5.81
N ALA A 73 -13.63 18.97 6.02
CA ALA A 73 -15.03 19.01 5.57
C ALA A 73 -15.95 19.57 6.68
#